data_AF-A0A2S8R7P9-F1
#
_entry.id   AF-A0A2S8R7P9-F1
#
_cell.length_a   1.000
_cell.length_b   1.000
_cell.length_c   1.000
_cell.angle_alpha   90.00
_cell.angle_beta   90.00
_cell.angle_gamma   90.00
#
_symmetry.space_group_name_H-M   'P 1'
#
loop_
_entity.id
_entity.type
_entity.pdbx_description
1 polymer ?
#
loop_
_entity_poly.entity_id
_entity_poly.type
_entity_poly.pdbx_seq_one_letter_code
_entity_poly.pdbx_strand_id
1 'polypeptide(L)' 'MVIHLLTKKFGILPEETQSKIEKLDEAVLETIINEILEYNSLEDINRHLK' A
#
# COMPACT_ATOMS: atom_id res chain seq x y z
N MET A 1 -9.21 3.94 -1.34
CA MET A 1 -9.27 2.78 -2.28
C MET A 1 -8.05 1.89 -2.20
N VAL A 2 -6.83 2.44 -2.15
CA VAL A 2 -5.57 1.65 -2.11
C VAL A 2 -5.54 0.64 -0.97
N ILE A 3 -5.93 1.05 0.23
CA ILE A 3 -6.01 0.18 1.42
C ILE A 3 -6.89 -1.06 1.17
N HIS A 4 -8.01 -0.92 0.44
CA HIS A 4 -8.90 -2.04 0.15
C HIS A 4 -8.23 -3.05 -0.80
N LEU A 5 -7.51 -2.56 -1.81
CA LEU A 5 -6.79 -3.40 -2.77
C LEU A 5 -5.65 -4.15 -2.09
N LEU A 6 -4.86 -3.43 -1.29
CA LEU A 6 -3.77 -4.01 -0.51
C LEU A 6 -4.30 -5.01 0.52
N THR A 7 -5.44 -4.72 1.16
CA THR A 7 -6.09 -5.66 2.08
C THR A 7 -6.58 -6.92 1.37
N LYS A 8 -7.05 -6.79 0.13
CA LYS A 8 -7.44 -7.95 -0.69
C LYS A 8 -6.25 -8.82 -1.10
N LYS A 9 -5.11 -8.21 -1.39
CA LYS A 9 -3.90 -8.93 -1.84
C LYS A 9 -3.12 -9.55 -0.68
N PHE A 10 -2.91 -8.78 0.39
CA PHE A 10 -2.03 -9.14 1.51
C PHE A 10 -2.78 -9.58 2.77
N GLY A 11 -4.10 -9.45 2.78
CA GLY A 11 -4.90 -9.64 3.99
C GLY A 11 -4.95 -8.38 4.84
N ILE A 12 -5.44 -8.52 6.09
CA ILE A 12 -5.67 -7.38 6.98
C ILE A 12 -4.36 -6.61 7.20
N LEU A 13 -4.34 -5.34 6.78
CA LEU A 13 -3.19 -4.47 6.96
C LEU A 13 -3.14 -3.96 8.40
N PRO A 14 -1.94 -3.84 9.00
CA PRO A 14 -1.77 -3.17 10.28
C PRO A 14 -2.30 -1.73 10.22
N GLU A 15 -2.90 -1.27 11.32
CA GLU A 15 -3.44 0.09 11.43
C GLU A 15 -2.38 1.18 11.18
N GLU A 16 -1.13 0.91 11.56
CA GLU A 16 0.03 1.78 11.26
C GLU A 16 0.27 1.90 9.74
N THR A 17 0.22 0.78 9.02
CA THR A 17 0.40 0.74 7.56
C THR A 17 -0.73 1.49 6.87
N GLN A 18 -1.97 1.29 7.30
CA GLN A 18 -3.13 2.01 6.77
C GLN A 18 -2.98 3.53 6.99
N SER A 19 -2.60 3.94 8.20
CA SER A 19 -2.39 5.36 8.53
C SER A 19 -1.25 6.00 7.73
N LYS A 20 -0.19 5.24 7.42
CA LYS A 20 0.90 5.71 6.55
C LYS A 20 0.41 5.87 5.11
N ILE A 21 -0.35 4.90 4.59
CA ILE A 21 -0.91 4.95 3.24
C ILE A 21 -1.85 6.15 3.08
N GLU A 22 -2.71 6.45 4.07
CA GLU A 22 -3.59 7.63 4.01
C GLU A 22 -2.85 8.97 4.00
N LYS A 23 -1.60 8.99 4.50
CA LYS A 23 -0.74 10.19 4.51
C LYS A 23 0.12 10.33 3.26
N LEU A 24 0.13 9.33 2.38
CA LEU A 24 0.90 9.38 1.14
C LEU A 24 0.26 10.34 0.14
N ASP A 25 1.11 11.00 -0.64
CA ASP A 25 0.70 11.76 -1.80
C ASP A 25 0.02 10.88 -2.85
N GLU A 26 -0.90 11.49 -3.60
CA GLU A 26 -1.65 10.83 -4.67
C GLU A 26 -0.74 10.14 -5.69
N ALA A 27 0.39 10.76 -6.04
CA ALA A 27 1.37 10.18 -6.96
C ALA A 27 1.97 8.85 -6.45
N VAL A 28 2.20 8.75 -5.14
CA VAL A 28 2.71 7.52 -4.53
C VAL A 28 1.62 6.47 -4.47
N LEU A 29 0.38 6.87 -4.13
CA LEU A 29 -0.77 5.98 -4.15
C LEU A 29 -1.03 5.38 -5.53
N GLU A 30 -0.89 6.18 -6.59
CA GLU A 30 -1.05 5.73 -7.97
C GLU A 30 0.05 4.75 -8.40
N THR A 31 1.29 5.01 -7.96
CA THR A 31 2.43 4.10 -8.15
C THR A 31 2.14 2.75 -7.47
N ILE A 32 1.71 2.79 -6.21
CA ILE A 32 1.33 1.59 -5.44
C ILE A 32 0.21 0.82 -6.13
N ILE A 33 -0.80 1.49 -6.70
CA ILE A 33 -1.88 0.81 -7.43
C ILE A 33 -1.35 0.14 -8.71
N ASN A 34 -0.50 0.81 -9.48
CA ASN A 34 0.04 0.26 -10.72
C ASN A 34 0.96 -0.95 -10.46
N GLU A 35 1.81 -0.85 -9.44
CA GLU A 35 2.75 -1.89 -9.06
C GLU A 35 2.14 -2.93 -8.10
N ILE A 36 0.87 -2.76 -7.67
CA ILE A 36 0.25 -3.62 -6.66
C ILE A 36 0.26 -5.08 -7.07
N LEU A 37 0.17 -5.37 -8.37
CA LEU A 37 0.18 -6.72 -8.92
C LEU A 37 1.58 -7.35 -8.86
N GLU A 38 2.64 -6.54 -8.89
CA GLU A 38 4.04 -6.97 -8.84
C GLU A 38 4.57 -7.14 -7.41
N TYR A 39 3.95 -6.46 -6.43
CA TYR A 39 4.34 -6.59 -5.03
C TYR A 39 4.14 -8.02 -4.50
N ASN A 40 5.20 -8.63 -3.97
CA ASN A 40 5.14 -9.98 -3.42
C ASN A 40 4.79 -9.95 -1.93
N SER A 41 5.06 -8.83 -1.25
CA SER A 41 4.91 -8.70 0.19
C SER A 41 4.56 -7.29 0.63
N LEU A 42 4.16 -7.14 1.91
CA LEU A 42 3.98 -5.83 2.53
C LEU A 42 5.28 -5.02 2.63
N GLU A 43 6.44 -5.68 2.59
CA GLU A 43 7.74 -4.99 2.57
C GLU A 43 7.94 -4.15 1.32
N ASP A 44 7.40 -4.59 0.17
CA ASP A 44 7.48 -3.82 -1.07
C ASP A 44 6.78 -2.48 -0.92
N ILE A 45 5.60 -2.47 -0.28
CA ILE A 45 4.82 -1.26 -0.02
C ILE A 45 5.50 -0.39 1.04
N ASN A 46 6.11 -1.01 2.06
CA ASN A 46 6.86 -0.28 3.10
C ASN A 46 7.99 0.58 2.54
N ARG A 47 8.55 0.26 1.37
CA ARG A 47 9.55 1.13 0.71
C ARG A 47 9.00 2.49 0.33
N HIS A 48 7.70 2.59 0.07
CA HIS A 48 7.00 3.82 -0.27
C HIS A 48 6.46 4.55 0.96
N LEU A 49 6.36 3.87 2.10
CA LEU A 49 5.81 4.40 3.37
C LEU A 49 6.88 5.03 4.28
N LYS A 50 8.01 5.44 3.71
CA LYS A 50 9.21 5.86 4.44
C LYS A 50 9.10 7.27 5.02
#